data_AF-A0A379ZZU4-F1
#
_entry.id   AF-A0A379ZZU4-F1
#
_cell.length_a   1.000
_cell.length_b   1.000
_cell.length_c   1.000
_cell.angle_alpha   90.00
_cell.angle_beta   90.00
_cell.angle_gamma   90.00
#
_symmetry.space_group_name_H-M   'P 1'
#
loop_
_entity.id
_entity.type
_entity.pdbx_description
1 polymer ?
#
loop_
_entity_poly.entity_id
_entity_poly.type
_entity_poly.pdbx_seq_one_letter_code
_entity_poly.pdbx_strand_id
1 'polypeptide(L)' 'MQDDELHKAFMNARRSERLQLLELLESKLDRLAADNFTRDQVLSTLKDWINIRRSTDAPKVEKPQ' A
#
# COMPACT_ATOMS: atom_id res chain seq x y z
N MET A 1 16.26 22.03 16.00
CA MET A 1 15.14 22.82 15.42
C MET A 1 14.87 22.45 13.96
N GLN A 2 15.79 22.67 13.01
CA GLN A 2 15.56 22.32 11.60
C GLN A 2 15.45 20.79 11.35
N ASP A 3 16.29 20.00 12.02
CA ASP A 3 16.23 18.52 11.93
C ASP A 3 14.96 17.95 12.55
N ASP A 4 14.44 18.58 13.60
CA ASP A 4 13.21 18.15 14.27
C ASP A 4 11.98 18.38 13.38
N GLU A 5 11.95 19.50 12.65
CA GLU A 5 10.90 19.80 11.69
C GLU A 5 10.95 18.87 10.48
N LEU A 6 12.15 18.56 9.97
CA LEU A 6 12.32 17.60 8.89
C LEU A 6 11.86 16.19 9.31
N HIS A 7 12.23 15.76 10.52
CA HIS A 7 11.78 14.48 11.07
C HIS A 7 10.26 14.43 11.23
N LYS A 8 9.64 15.51 11.72
CA LYS A 8 8.19 15.62 11.83
C LYS A 8 7.50 15.57 10.47
N ALA A 9 8.04 16.26 9.47
CA ALA A 9 7.52 16.22 8.10
C ALA A 9 7.59 14.81 7.51
N PHE A 10 8.73 14.11 7.69
CA PHE A 10 8.90 12.73 7.26
C PHE A 10 7.89 11.78 7.94
N MET A 11 7.72 11.91 9.26
CA MET A 11 6.77 11.10 10.00
C MET A 11 5.32 11.35 9.59
N ASN A 12 4.97 12.60 9.27
CA ASN A 12 3.66 12.94 8.74
C ASN A 12 3.45 12.36 7.34
N ALA A 13 4.43 12.47 6.45
CA ALA A 13 4.36 11.88 5.11
C ALA A 13 4.14 10.36 5.18
N ARG A 14 4.92 9.67 6.01
CA ARG A 14 4.77 8.22 6.26
C ARG A 14 3.40 7.86 6.84
N ARG A 15 2.85 8.69 7.72
CA ARG A 15 1.49 8.49 8.26
C ARG A 15 0.43 8.66 7.17
N SER A 16 0.54 9.70 6.34
CA SER A 16 -0.38 9.96 5.25
C SER A 16 -0.36 8.84 4.21
N GLU A 17 0.81 8.34 3.84
CA GLU A 17 0.95 7.20 2.92
C GLU A 17 0.27 5.94 3.50
N ARG A 18 0.48 5.66 4.80
CA ARG A 18 -0.21 4.54 5.47
C ARG A 18 -1.73 4.71 5.46
N LEU A 19 -2.24 5.93 5.62
CA LEU A 19 -3.68 6.20 5.57
C LEU A 19 -4.23 5.95 4.17
N GLN A 20 -3.57 6.45 3.12
CA GLN A 20 -3.97 6.23 1.73
C GLN A 20 -4.01 4.73 1.36
N LEU A 21 -3.06 3.94 1.88
CA LEU A 21 -3.07 2.49 1.70
C LEU A 21 -4.28 1.82 2.37
N LEU A 22 -4.72 2.31 3.52
CA LEU A 22 -5.89 1.80 4.22
C LEU A 22 -7.18 2.15 3.49
N GLU A 23 -7.34 3.40 3.05
CA GLU A 23 -8.50 3.85 2.26
C GLU A 23 -8.65 3.05 0.96
N LEU A 24 -7.53 2.71 0.33
CA LEU A 24 -7.54 1.91 -0.88
C LEU A 24 -7.87 0.44 -0.62
N LEU A 25 -7.43 -0.11 0.52
CA LEU A 25 -7.80 -1.46 0.94
C LEU A 25 -9.30 -1.54 1.21
N GLU A 26 -9.85 -0.57 1.94
CA GLU A 26 -11.29 -0.44 2.20
C GLU A 26 -12.08 -0.40 0.89
N SER A 27 -11.71 0.50 -0.03
CA SER A 27 -12.33 0.61 -1.35
C SER A 27 -12.29 -0.70 -2.15
N LYS A 28 -11.24 -1.51 -1.99
CA LYS A 28 -11.13 -2.79 -2.68
C LYS A 28 -11.98 -3.87 -2.04
N LEU A 29 -12.10 -3.87 -0.72
CA LEU A 29 -13.00 -4.78 0.01
C LEU A 29 -14.47 -4.48 -0.34
N ASP A 30 -14.86 -3.22 -0.43
CA ASP A 30 -16.22 -2.83 -0.82
C ASP A 30 -16.60 -3.35 -2.21
N ARG A 31 -15.69 -3.26 -3.18
CA ARG A 31 -15.91 -3.81 -4.53
C ARG A 31 -16.07 -5.33 -4.50
N LEU A 32 -15.18 -6.02 -3.79
CA LEU A 32 -15.24 -7.48 -3.68
C LEU A 32 -16.53 -7.95 -2.98
N ALA A 33 -17.02 -7.19 -2.00
CA ALA A 33 -18.29 -7.44 -1.34
C ALA A 33 -19.48 -7.22 -2.29
N ALA A 34 -19.46 -6.15 -3.10
CA ALA A 34 -20.49 -5.87 -4.09
C ALA A 34 -20.59 -6.94 -5.19
N ASP A 35 -19.46 -7.55 -5.55
CA ASP A 35 -19.38 -8.54 -6.63
C ASP A 35 -19.70 -9.98 -6.18
N ASN A 36 -20.23 -10.18 -4.96
CA ASN A 36 -20.56 -11.50 -4.38
C ASN A 36 -19.39 -12.51 -4.39
N PHE A 37 -18.16 -12.04 -4.20
CA PHE A 37 -16.99 -12.91 -4.18
C PHE A 37 -17.05 -13.88 -2.99
N THR A 38 -16.63 -15.12 -3.22
CA THR A 38 -16.42 -16.07 -2.11
C THR A 38 -15.19 -15.66 -1.29
N ARG A 39 -15.15 -16.11 -0.03
CA ARG A 39 -14.01 -15.85 0.88
C ARG A 39 -12.65 -16.20 0.23
N ASP A 40 -12.57 -17.31 -0.49
CA ASP A 40 -11.33 -17.75 -1.12
C ASP A 40 -10.91 -16.84 -2.29
N GLN A 41 -11.88 -16.36 -3.09
CA GLN A 41 -11.63 -15.41 -4.16
C GLN A 41 -11.19 -14.05 -3.62
N VAL A 42 -11.78 -13.59 -2.51
CA VAL A 42 -11.34 -12.38 -1.79
C VAL A 42 -9.89 -12.53 -1.35
N LEU A 43 -9.56 -13.63 -0.67
CA LEU A 43 -8.20 -13.87 -0.17
C LEU A 43 -7.17 -13.99 -1.29
N SER A 44 -7.49 -14.66 -2.40
CA SER A 44 -6.62 -14.74 -3.57
C SER A 44 -6.38 -13.35 -4.17
N THR A 45 -7.45 -12.60 -4.40
CA THR A 45 -7.38 -11.26 -5.00
C THR A 45 -6.57 -10.29 -4.14
N LEU A 46 -6.70 -10.36 -2.81
CA LEU A 46 -5.91 -9.57 -1.88
C LEU A 46 -4.42 -9.96 -1.91
N LYS A 47 -4.10 -11.26 -1.97
CA LYS A 47 -2.71 -11.73 -2.10
C LYS A 47 -2.06 -11.23 -3.38
N ASP A 48 -2.75 -11.35 -4.51
CA ASP A 48 -2.26 -10.88 -5.81
C ASP A 48 -2.00 -9.37 -5.79
N TRP A 49 -2.93 -8.63 -5.19
CA TRP A 49 -2.82 -7.18 -5.06
C TRP A 49 -1.64 -6.75 -4.19
N ILE A 50 -1.40 -7.43 -3.06
CA ILE A 50 -0.24 -7.21 -2.20
C ILE A 50 1.06 -7.53 -2.96
N ASN A 51 1.09 -8.62 -3.71
CA ASN A 51 2.27 -9.01 -4.48
C ASN A 51 2.61 -7.98 -5.57
N ILE A 52 1.62 -7.46 -6.30
CA ILE A 52 1.82 -6.40 -7.29
C ILE A 52 2.45 -5.17 -6.63
N ARG A 53 1.93 -4.75 -5.46
CA ARG A 53 2.46 -3.58 -4.74
C ARG A 53 3.88 -3.78 -4.22
N ARG A 54 4.19 -4.97 -3.69
CA ARG A 54 5.56 -5.31 -3.26
C ARG A 54 6.54 -5.27 -4.43
N SER A 55 6.12 -5.66 -5.62
CA SER A 55 6.94 -5.62 -6.83
C SER A 55 7.14 -4.20 -7.37
N THR A 56 6.18 -3.28 -7.18
CA THR A 56 6.34 -1.87 -7.55
C THR A 56 7.20 -1.09 -6.55
N ASP A 57 7.18 -1.48 -5.27
CA ASP A 57 7.96 -0.85 -4.20
C ASP A 57 9.36 -1.47 -4.03
N ALA A 58 9.68 -2.53 -4.79
CA ALA A 58 11.02 -3.09 -4.82
C ALA A 58 11.97 -2.06 -5.45
N PRO A 59 13.02 -1.61 -4.76
CA PRO A 59 14.01 -0.74 -5.38
C PRO A 59 14.58 -1.49 -6.58
N LYS A 60 14.46 -0.91 -7.77
CA LYS A 60 15.30 -1.32 -8.90
C LYS A 60 16.74 -1.13 -8.44
N VAL A 61 17.40 -2.22 -8.11
CA VAL A 61 18.86 -2.22 -7.92
C VAL A 61 19.44 -2.00 -9.32
N GLU A 62 19.51 -0.74 -9.75
CA GLU A 62 20.32 -0.34 -10.89
C GLU A 62 21.77 -0.61 -10.49
N LYS A 63 22.31 -1.73 -10.98
CA LYS A 63 23.74 -2.00 -10.87
C LYS A 63 24.48 -0.91 -11.66
N PRO A 64 25.45 -0.21 -11.06
CA PRO A 64 26.30 0.69 -11.83
C PRO A 64 27.16 -0.16 -12.77
N GLN A 65 27.14 0.19 -14.06
CA GLN A 65 28.08 -0.27 -15.07
C GLN A 65 29.36 0.57 -15.03
#